data_AF-A0A2D6HZ88-F1
#
_entry.id   AF-A0A2D6HZ88-F1
#
_cell.length_a   1.000
_cell.length_b   1.000
_cell.length_c   1.000
_cell.angle_alpha   90.00
_cell.angle_beta   90.00
_cell.angle_gamma   90.00
#
_symmetry.space_group_name_H-M   'P 1'
#
loop_
_entity.id
_entity.type
_entity.pdbx_description
1 polymer ?
#
loop_
_entity_poly.entity_id
_entity_poly.type
_entity_poly.pdbx_seq_one_letter_code
_entity_poly.pdbx_strand_id
1 'polypeptide(L)'
;MTKKMTELTGAEVNKGVQASESGGTMITGAGIDFYKLLTIRQALQLQMVGMRMSSRLPQGTTLARRHLGLKGNKESLLRQVQELIDRIQAERAADAAERAADAD
;
A
#
# COMPACT_ATOMS: atom_id res chain seq x y z
N MET A 1 11.87 -12.97 10.03
CA MET A 1 10.42 -13.03 9.76
C MET A 1 10.02 -11.75 9.05
N THR A 2 9.51 -11.80 7.84
CA THR A 2 9.01 -10.61 7.12
C THR A 2 7.68 -10.19 7.73
N LYS A 3 7.56 -8.93 8.16
CA LYS A 3 6.34 -8.37 8.75
C LYS A 3 5.19 -8.48 7.74
N LYS A 4 3.96 -8.75 8.20
CA LYS A 4 2.82 -8.86 7.28
C LYS A 4 2.47 -7.47 6.73
N MET A 5 2.05 -7.39 5.47
CA MET A 5 1.68 -6.12 4.83
C MET A 5 0.53 -5.40 5.54
N THR A 6 -0.32 -6.14 6.26
CA THR A 6 -1.41 -5.58 7.08
C THR A 6 -0.91 -4.82 8.31
N GLU A 7 0.33 -5.08 8.73
CA GLU A 7 0.97 -4.53 9.93
C GLU A 7 1.94 -3.38 9.61
N LEU A 8 1.98 -2.92 8.35
CA LEU A 8 2.78 -1.77 7.94
C LEU A 8 2.34 -0.52 8.70
N THR A 9 3.31 0.26 9.16
CA THR A 9 3.06 1.59 9.76
C THR A 9 3.50 2.71 8.83
N GLY A 10 2.91 3.89 8.98
CA GLY A 10 3.29 5.06 8.20
C GLY A 10 4.77 5.43 8.33
N ALA A 11 5.30 5.34 9.55
CA ALA A 11 6.72 5.60 9.83
C ALA A 11 7.66 4.65 9.08
N GLU A 12 7.34 3.36 9.00
CA GLU A 12 8.12 2.38 8.26
C GLU A 12 8.10 2.66 6.76
N VAL A 13 6.92 2.99 6.22
CA VAL A 13 6.75 3.34 4.80
C VAL A 13 7.57 4.59 4.45
N ASN A 14 7.55 5.62 5.31
CA ASN A 14 8.34 6.83 5.14
C ASN A 14 9.84 6.52 5.10
N LYS A 15 10.35 5.67 6.01
CA LYS A 15 11.76 5.24 6.00
C LYS A 15 12.15 4.48 4.73
N GLY A 16 11.20 3.81 4.09
CA GLY A 16 11.39 3.08 2.84
C GLY A 16 11.46 3.96 1.59
N VAL A 17 11.18 5.26 1.68
CA VAL A 17 11.22 6.18 0.54
C VAL A 17 12.38 7.15 0.72
N GLN A 18 13.36 7.07 -0.17
CA GLN A 18 14.57 7.91 -0.13
C GLN A 18 14.62 8.81 -1.36
N ALA A 19 14.82 10.10 -1.14
CA ALA A 19 15.10 11.05 -2.21
C ALA A 19 16.63 11.14 -2.40
N SER A 20 17.07 11.03 -3.65
CA SER A 20 18.45 11.31 -4.06
C SER A 20 18.61 12.81 -4.31
N GLU A 21 19.78 13.35 -4.00
CA GLU A 21 20.16 14.74 -4.31
C GLU A 21 20.10 15.04 -5.81
N SER A 22 20.28 14.03 -6.66
CA SER A 22 20.14 14.11 -8.12
C SER A 22 18.69 14.10 -8.63
N GLY A 23 17.70 14.16 -7.74
CA GLY A 23 16.27 14.19 -8.08
C GLY A 23 15.60 12.82 -8.27
N GLY A 24 16.34 11.72 -8.07
CA GLY A 24 15.77 10.36 -8.09
C GLY A 24 14.99 10.02 -6.82
N THR A 25 13.95 9.20 -6.90
CA THR A 25 13.27 8.63 -5.72
C THR A 25 13.43 7.11 -5.72
N MET A 26 13.94 6.56 -4.63
CA MET A 26 14.12 5.13 -4.44
C MET A 26 13.10 4.58 -3.44
N ILE A 27 12.41 3.51 -3.84
CA ILE A 27 11.45 2.79 -2.99
C ILE A 27 12.11 1.49 -2.52
N THR A 28 12.25 1.33 -1.21
CA THR A 28 12.91 0.20 -0.56
C THR A 28 12.08 -0.31 0.64
N GLY A 29 12.39 -1.51 1.12
CA GLY A 29 11.79 -2.08 2.34
C GLY A 29 10.26 -1.97 2.38
N ALA A 30 9.73 -1.37 3.44
CA ALA A 30 8.29 -1.16 3.64
C ALA A 30 7.63 -0.29 2.56
N GLY A 31 8.40 0.56 1.85
CA GLY A 31 7.93 1.30 0.69
C GLY A 31 7.53 0.39 -0.47
N ILE A 32 8.25 -0.72 -0.68
CA ILE A 32 7.92 -1.72 -1.71
C ILE A 32 6.61 -2.40 -1.35
N ASP A 33 6.41 -2.73 -0.07
CA ASP A 33 5.19 -3.38 0.37
C ASP A 33 3.99 -2.43 0.32
N PHE A 34 4.17 -1.15 0.68
CA PHE A 34 3.12 -0.16 0.45
C PHE A 34 2.80 0.02 -1.04
N TYR A 35 3.80 0.02 -1.91
CA TYR A 35 3.57 0.02 -3.36
C TYR A 35 2.75 -1.20 -3.83
N LYS A 36 3.09 -2.41 -3.36
CA LYS A 36 2.28 -3.61 -3.64
C LYS A 36 0.84 -3.49 -3.14
N LEU A 37 0.62 -2.87 -1.99
CA LEU A 37 -0.73 -2.62 -1.46
C LEU A 37 -1.54 -1.72 -2.41
N LEU A 38 -0.92 -0.66 -2.93
CA LEU A 38 -1.54 0.23 -3.92
C LEU A 38 -1.86 -0.48 -5.23
N THR A 39 -0.99 -1.37 -5.73
CA THR A 39 -1.26 -2.12 -6.95
C THR A 39 -2.39 -3.13 -6.77
N ILE A 40 -2.50 -3.76 -5.59
CA ILE A 40 -3.64 -4.63 -5.26
C ILE A 40 -4.96 -3.84 -5.25
N ARG A 41 -4.98 -2.63 -4.66
CA ARG A 41 -6.14 -1.73 -4.72
C ARG A 41 -6.54 -1.46 -6.17
N GLN A 42 -5.58 -1.07 -7.01
CA GLN A 42 -5.86 -0.75 -8.42
C GLN A 42 -6.39 -1.96 -9.19
N ALA A 43 -5.82 -3.16 -8.95
CA ALA A 43 -6.29 -4.39 -9.58
C ALA A 43 -7.74 -4.73 -9.16
N LEU A 44 -8.10 -4.51 -7.89
CA LEU A 44 -9.47 -4.69 -7.41
C LEU A 44 -10.43 -3.67 -8.05
N GLN A 45 -10.04 -2.40 -8.15
CA GLN A 45 -10.84 -1.37 -8.81
C GLN A 45 -11.09 -1.68 -10.30
N LEU A 46 -10.07 -2.12 -11.03
CA LEU A 46 -10.24 -2.55 -12.43
C LEU A 46 -11.17 -3.75 -12.54
N GLN A 47 -11.06 -4.70 -11.61
CA GLN A 47 -11.91 -5.89 -11.58
C GLN A 47 -13.38 -5.54 -11.29
N MET A 48 -13.66 -4.45 -10.57
CA MET A 48 -15.03 -3.96 -10.37
C MET A 48 -15.70 -3.53 -11.66
N VAL A 49 -14.94 -2.94 -12.59
CA VAL A 49 -15.43 -2.50 -13.91
C VAL A 49 -15.26 -3.58 -15.00
N GLY A 50 -15.02 -4.83 -14.60
CA GLY A 50 -14.89 -5.96 -15.53
C GLY A 50 -13.55 -6.04 -16.26
N MET A 51 -12.59 -5.18 -15.93
CA MET A 51 -11.25 -5.20 -16.52
C MET A 51 -10.29 -6.05 -15.68
N ARG A 52 -9.41 -6.79 -16.35
CA ARG A 52 -8.32 -7.53 -15.71
C ARG A 52 -7.00 -7.02 -16.25
N MET A 53 -6.00 -6.81 -15.38
CA MET A 53 -4.69 -6.32 -15.81
C MET A 53 -4.01 -7.24 -16.84
N SER A 54 -4.16 -8.56 -16.70
CA SER A 54 -3.72 -9.55 -17.67
C SER A 54 -4.41 -10.89 -17.44
N SER A 55 -4.70 -11.62 -18.51
CA SER A 55 -5.23 -12.99 -18.43
C SER A 55 -4.24 -13.97 -17.77
N ARG A 56 -2.94 -13.69 -17.85
CA ARG A 56 -1.86 -14.51 -17.27
C ARG A 56 -1.52 -14.18 -15.82
N LEU A 57 -2.02 -13.06 -15.30
CA LEU A 57 -1.75 -12.62 -13.93
C LEU A 57 -2.90 -12.94 -12.98
N PRO A 58 -2.66 -13.26 -11.70
CA PRO A 58 -3.71 -13.51 -10.73
C PRO A 58 -4.71 -12.35 -10.62
N GLN A 59 -5.96 -12.64 -10.28
CA GLN A 59 -6.98 -11.62 -10.03
C GLN A 59 -6.62 -10.77 -8.81
N GLY A 60 -7.12 -9.52 -8.75
CA GLY A 60 -6.91 -8.64 -7.60
C GLY A 60 -7.40 -9.27 -6.30
N THR A 61 -8.52 -10.00 -6.34
CA THR A 61 -9.04 -10.78 -5.21
C THR A 61 -8.10 -11.90 -4.74
N THR A 62 -7.39 -12.54 -5.68
CA THR A 62 -6.41 -13.59 -5.38
C THR A 62 -5.18 -12.98 -4.72
N LEU A 63 -4.71 -11.84 -5.23
CA LEU A 63 -3.57 -11.11 -4.66
C LEU A 63 -3.89 -10.63 -3.23
N ALA A 64 -5.07 -10.05 -3.01
CA ALA A 64 -5.50 -9.58 -1.68
C ALA A 64 -5.52 -10.72 -0.65
N ARG A 65 -6.10 -11.88 -1.00
CA ARG A 65 -6.13 -13.05 -0.10
C ARG A 65 -4.74 -13.61 0.18
N ARG A 66 -3.90 -13.74 -0.85
CA ARG A 66 -2.57 -14.36 -0.74
C ARG A 66 -1.58 -13.48 -0.01
N HIS A 67 -1.54 -12.19 -0.32
CA HIS A 67 -0.53 -11.27 0.21
C HIS A 67 -0.96 -10.56 1.48
N LEU A 68 -2.26 -10.30 1.65
CA LEU A 68 -2.78 -9.54 2.79
C LEU A 68 -3.56 -10.43 3.78
N GLY A 69 -3.86 -11.68 3.43
CA GLY A 69 -4.63 -12.58 4.30
C GLY A 69 -6.11 -12.17 4.49
N LEU A 70 -6.59 -11.20 3.70
CA LEU A 70 -7.96 -10.68 3.79
C LEU A 70 -8.97 -11.69 3.25
N LYS A 71 -10.21 -11.63 3.73
CA LYS A 71 -11.31 -12.52 3.35
C LYS A 71 -12.52 -11.72 2.88
N GLY A 72 -13.30 -12.27 1.95
CA GLY A 72 -14.52 -11.64 1.45
C GLY A 72 -14.69 -11.70 -0.07
N ASN A 73 -15.74 -11.05 -0.56
CA ASN A 73 -15.98 -10.78 -1.98
C ASN A 73 -15.15 -9.59 -2.47
N LYS A 74 -15.22 -9.27 -3.77
CA LYS A 74 -14.37 -8.23 -4.39
C LYS A 74 -14.63 -6.83 -3.78
N GLU A 75 -15.88 -6.51 -3.44
CA GLU A 75 -16.28 -5.25 -2.82
C GLU A 75 -15.73 -5.14 -1.40
N SER A 76 -15.89 -6.19 -0.60
CA SER A 76 -15.39 -6.25 0.77
C SER A 76 -13.87 -6.22 0.82
N LEU A 77 -13.20 -6.91 -0.11
CA LEU A 77 -11.75 -6.89 -0.22
C LEU A 77 -11.23 -5.49 -0.61
N LEU A 78 -11.90 -4.82 -1.56
CA LEU A 78 -11.52 -3.46 -1.95
C LEU A 78 -11.66 -2.49 -0.77
N ARG A 79 -12.76 -2.57 -0.02
CA ARG A 79 -12.97 -1.75 1.18
C ARG A 79 -11.89 -2.00 2.23
N GLN A 80 -11.61 -3.25 2.57
CA GLN A 80 -10.56 -3.61 3.56
C GLN A 80 -9.17 -3.12 3.12
N VAL A 81 -8.85 -3.21 1.82
CA VAL A 81 -7.59 -2.68 1.28
C VAL A 81 -7.55 -1.15 1.39
N GLN A 82 -8.65 -0.47 1.10
CA GLN A 82 -8.75 0.99 1.22
C GLN A 82 -8.57 1.44 2.68
N GLU A 83 -9.24 0.79 3.64
CA GLU A 83 -9.09 1.06 5.07
C GLU A 83 -7.63 0.95 5.54
N LEU A 84 -6.90 -0.06 5.06
CA LEU A 84 -5.47 -0.22 5.35
C LEU A 84 -4.63 0.94 4.78
N ILE A 85 -4.91 1.37 3.54
CA ILE A 85 -4.21 2.48 2.90
C ILE A 85 -4.49 3.78 3.65
N ASP A 86 -5.75 4.06 3.98
CA ASP A 86 -6.17 5.29 4.66
C ASP A 86 -5.52 5.40 6.04
N ARG A 87 -5.51 4.30 6.81
CA ARG A 87 -4.79 4.23 8.09
C ARG A 87 -3.31 4.60 7.91
N ILE A 88 -2.62 3.93 6.98
CA ILE A 88 -1.18 4.16 6.76
C ILE A 88 -0.93 5.60 6.29
N GLN A 89 -1.78 6.16 5.42
CA GLN A 89 -1.65 7.54 4.96
C GLN A 89 -1.88 8.56 6.07
N ALA A 90 -2.86 8.33 6.94
CA ALA A 90 -3.10 9.18 8.11
C ALA A 90 -1.88 9.18 9.05
N GLU A 91 -1.29 8.01 9.33
CA GLU A 91 -0.05 7.90 10.11
C GLU A 91 1.11 8.65 9.44
N ARG A 92 1.28 8.51 8.11
CA ARG A 92 2.34 9.23 7.36
C ARG A 92 2.17 10.75 7.40
N ALA A 93 0.93 11.23 7.34
CA ALA A 93 0.62 12.65 7.39
C ALA A 93 0.89 13.22 8.79
N ALA A 94 0.53 12.48 9.85
CA ALA A 94 0.84 12.86 11.23
C ALA A 94 2.35 12.96 11.47
N ASP A 95 3.13 11.96 11.03
CA ASP A 95 4.60 11.98 11.12
C ASP A 95 5.21 13.18 10.37
N ALA A 96 4.65 13.55 9.22
CA ALA A 96 5.15 14.65 8.42
C ALA A 96 4.83 16.02 9.06
N ALA A 97 3.66 16.14 9.69
CA ALA A 97 3.27 17.34 10.43
C ALA A 97 4.15 17.55 11.67
N GLU A 98 4.47 16.48 12.41
CA GLU A 98 5.37 16.53 13.57
C GLU A 98 6.78 16.99 13.17
N ARG A 99 7.36 16.39 12.12
CA ARG A 99 8.68 16.82 11.61
C ARG A 99 8.72 18.26 11.09
N ALA A 100 7.60 18.75 10.57
CA ALA A 100 7.51 20.13 10.11
C ALA A 100 7.46 21.10 11.31
N ALA A 101 6.81 20.73 12.41
CA ALA A 101 6.74 21.53 13.62
C ALA A 101 8.08 21.58 14.39
N ASP A 102 8.89 20.52 14.33
CA ASP A 102 10.23 20.47 14.95
C ASP A 102 11.31 21.22 14.14
N ALA A 103 10.99 21.66 12.92
CA ALA A 103 11.93 22.37 12.03
C ALA A 103 11.83 23.91 12.14
N ASP A 104 10.88 24.41 12.94
CA ASP A 104 10.68 25.83 13.29
C ASP A 104 11.32 26.17 14.65
#